data_AF-C4Y2N0-F1
#
_entry.id   AF-C4Y2N0-F1
#
_cell.length_a   1.000
_cell.length_b   1.000
_cell.length_c   1.000
_cell.angle_alpha   90.00
_cell.angle_beta   90.00
_cell.angle_gamma   90.00
#
_symmetry.space_group_name_H-M   'P 1'
#
loop_
_entity.id
_entity.type
_entity.pdbx_description
1 polymer ?
#
loop_
_entity_poly.entity_id
_entity_poly.type
_entity_poly.pdbx_seq_one_letter_code
_entity_poly.pdbx_strand_id
1 'polypeptide(L)'
;MLKDMLHRLSNTIADEAVEIQGFAMQILMTLNAITAELDSEKLIDFPQLFWSGVACLSTVHEHEFIETISTMSKFVSKIDLDAPDTISCLIATFPSKWEGKFEGLQELVLVGLRSATAWEPTIKFLDKLNRLKDSDIIGSGDSRLLTSLIANFPRFLHALDQKKITLEIEEACLLIGNMATNNGKPGIARILNSLAKNRFRSKKDFLVQTISSIRSSFFPEYESQALILLLSFLSNKLGWIKLETLGILEVRFPLREFA
;
A
#
# COMPACT_ATOMS: atom_id res chain seq x y z
N MET A 1 -3.95 1.17 31.53
CA MET A 1 -2.66 1.13 30.81
C MET A 1 -2.83 1.30 29.31
N LEU A 2 -3.37 0.33 28.54
CA LEU A 2 -3.54 0.49 27.09
C LEU A 2 -4.41 1.71 26.72
N LYS A 3 -5.56 1.87 27.39
CA LYS A 3 -6.44 3.02 27.23
C LYS A 3 -5.70 4.36 27.43
N ASP A 4 -4.87 4.45 28.46
CA ASP A 4 -4.13 5.68 28.79
C ASP A 4 -3.03 5.97 27.76
N MET A 5 -2.35 4.92 27.26
CA MET A 5 -1.39 5.05 26.17
C MET A 5 -2.06 5.55 24.89
N LEU A 6 -3.21 4.97 24.51
CA LEU A 6 -3.96 5.39 23.32
C LEU A 6 -4.49 6.82 23.46
N HIS A 7 -4.97 7.20 24.65
CA HIS A 7 -5.42 8.57 24.90
C HIS A 7 -4.27 9.59 24.81
N ARG A 8 -3.08 9.24 25.29
CA ARG A 8 -1.90 10.10 25.14
C ARG A 8 -1.49 10.19 23.67
N LEU A 9 -1.43 9.05 22.98
CA LEU A 9 -1.07 9.00 21.57
C LEU A 9 -2.02 9.85 20.71
N SER A 10 -3.33 9.79 20.94
CA SER A 10 -4.30 10.58 20.18
C SER A 10 -4.10 12.09 20.30
N ASN A 11 -3.46 12.55 21.38
CA ASN A 11 -3.19 13.96 21.61
C ASN A 11 -1.79 14.38 21.14
N THR A 12 -0.93 13.44 20.72
CA THR A 12 0.49 13.69 20.44
C THR A 12 0.95 13.21 19.07
N ILE A 13 0.24 12.28 18.44
CA ILE A 13 0.53 11.83 17.07
C ILE A 13 0.42 13.01 16.11
N ALA A 14 1.32 13.09 15.13
CA ALA A 14 1.36 14.18 14.14
C ALA A 14 1.59 15.60 14.70
N ASP A 15 2.04 15.74 15.96
CA ASP A 15 2.27 17.05 16.60
C ASP A 15 3.50 17.79 16.02
N GLU A 16 3.44 19.11 15.88
CA GLU A 16 4.54 19.90 15.31
C GLU A 16 5.77 19.99 16.23
N ALA A 17 5.59 19.89 17.54
CA ALA A 17 6.67 20.03 18.52
C ALA A 17 7.55 18.77 18.58
N VAL A 18 8.85 18.93 18.34
CA VAL A 18 9.83 17.82 18.29
C VAL A 18 9.87 17.01 19.59
N GLU A 19 9.73 17.66 20.75
CA GLU A 19 9.65 16.98 22.05
C GLU A 19 8.41 16.07 22.18
N ILE A 20 7.27 16.47 21.59
CA ILE A 20 6.02 15.71 21.61
C ILE A 20 6.12 14.54 20.63
N GLN A 21 6.74 14.74 19.46
CA GLN A 21 7.02 13.66 18.51
C GLN A 21 7.87 12.55 19.14
N GLY A 22 8.92 12.91 19.89
CA GLY A 22 9.74 11.94 20.62
C GLY A 22 8.90 11.12 21.61
N PHE A 23 7.97 11.77 22.31
CA PHE A 23 7.04 11.11 23.22
C PHE A 23 6.03 10.19 22.50
N ALA A 24 5.43 10.64 21.38
CA ALA A 24 4.53 9.84 20.56
C ALA A 24 5.23 8.59 20.01
N MET A 25 6.47 8.74 19.54
CA MET A 25 7.31 7.64 19.07
C MET A 25 7.54 6.57 20.14
N GLN A 26 7.78 6.96 21.40
CA GLN A 26 7.93 5.97 22.48
C GLN A 26 6.64 5.17 22.71
N ILE A 27 5.47 5.79 22.59
CA ILE A 27 4.21 5.07 22.64
C ILE A 27 4.09 4.12 21.45
N LEU A 28 4.34 4.58 20.21
CA LEU A 28 4.27 3.73 19.01
C LEU A 28 5.20 2.52 19.11
N MET A 29 6.46 2.72 19.53
CA MET A 29 7.41 1.63 19.75
C MET A 29 6.93 0.64 20.81
N THR A 30 6.29 1.14 21.88
CA THR A 30 5.69 0.28 22.91
C THR A 30 4.53 -0.54 22.36
N LEU A 31 3.61 0.08 21.59
CA LEU A 31 2.50 -0.62 20.93
C LEU A 31 3.02 -1.65 19.91
N ASN A 32 4.10 -1.31 19.21
CA ASN A 32 4.77 -2.23 18.29
C ASN A 32 5.36 -3.44 19.01
N ALA A 33 6.03 -3.23 20.14
CA ALA A 33 6.56 -4.29 20.98
C ALA A 33 5.43 -5.17 21.55
N ILE A 34 4.34 -4.59 22.06
CA ILE A 34 3.17 -5.34 22.53
C ILE A 34 2.60 -6.20 21.40
N THR A 35 2.42 -5.63 20.22
CA THR A 35 1.93 -6.36 19.03
C THR A 35 2.88 -7.48 18.62
N ALA A 36 4.20 -7.29 18.82
CA ALA A 36 5.22 -8.31 18.56
C ALA A 36 5.22 -9.45 19.58
N GLU A 37 4.89 -9.18 20.84
CA GLU A 37 4.88 -10.18 21.92
C GLU A 37 3.57 -10.96 22.03
N LEU A 38 2.42 -10.33 21.77
CA LEU A 38 1.12 -11.00 21.89
C LEU A 38 0.95 -12.09 20.82
N ASP A 39 0.47 -13.26 21.21
CA ASP A 39 0.01 -14.31 20.30
C ASP A 39 -1.27 -13.87 19.57
N SER A 40 -1.64 -14.59 18.50
CA SER A 40 -2.83 -14.25 17.70
C SER A 40 -4.12 -14.31 18.51
N GLU A 41 -4.23 -15.28 19.42
CA GLU A 41 -5.40 -15.50 20.31
C GLU A 41 -5.64 -14.30 21.23
N LYS A 42 -4.59 -13.71 21.82
CA LYS A 42 -4.76 -12.51 22.64
C LYS A 42 -4.83 -11.25 21.81
N LEU A 43 -4.11 -11.17 20.69
CA LEU A 43 -4.04 -9.95 19.88
C LEU A 43 -5.40 -9.57 19.31
N ILE A 44 -6.23 -10.55 18.94
CA ILE A 44 -7.60 -10.30 18.44
C ILE A 44 -8.53 -9.71 19.51
N ASP A 45 -8.25 -9.93 20.80
CA ASP A 45 -9.00 -9.33 21.92
C ASP A 45 -8.72 -7.83 22.09
N PHE A 46 -7.74 -7.27 21.36
CA PHE A 46 -7.40 -5.84 21.38
C PHE A 46 -7.61 -5.17 20.01
N PRO A 47 -8.84 -5.13 19.46
CA PRO A 47 -9.11 -4.52 18.16
C PRO A 47 -8.80 -3.01 18.14
N GLN A 48 -8.80 -2.34 19.30
CA GLN A 48 -8.32 -0.96 19.40
C GLN A 48 -6.85 -0.79 18.98
N LEU A 49 -5.98 -1.80 19.14
CA LEU A 49 -4.61 -1.73 18.64
C LEU A 49 -4.60 -1.62 17.12
N PHE A 50 -5.42 -2.43 16.45
CA PHE A 50 -5.61 -2.38 15.01
C PHE A 50 -6.09 -0.99 14.58
N TRP A 51 -7.25 -0.53 15.08
CA TRP A 51 -7.83 0.74 14.64
C TRP A 51 -7.00 1.96 15.03
N SER A 52 -6.27 1.91 16.16
CA SER A 52 -5.29 2.95 16.49
C SER A 52 -4.12 2.97 15.51
N GLY A 53 -3.63 1.81 15.10
CA GLY A 53 -2.59 1.69 14.07
C GLY A 53 -3.08 2.23 12.73
N VAL A 54 -4.30 1.87 12.32
CA VAL A 54 -4.95 2.43 11.12
C VAL A 54 -5.01 3.96 11.18
N ALA A 55 -5.43 4.52 12.30
CA ALA A 55 -5.48 5.98 12.47
C ALA A 55 -4.09 6.62 12.42
N CYS A 56 -3.06 5.97 12.99
CA CYS A 56 -1.70 6.50 12.98
C CYS A 56 -1.04 6.47 11.59
N LEU A 57 -1.56 5.68 10.63
CA LEU A 57 -1.04 5.66 9.25
C LEU A 57 -1.25 6.99 8.51
N SER A 58 -2.12 7.87 9.00
CA SER A 58 -2.31 9.22 8.44
C SER A 58 -1.40 10.29 9.04
N THR A 59 -0.44 9.92 9.89
CA THR A 59 0.54 10.86 10.43
C THR A 59 1.34 11.56 9.32
N VAL A 60 1.69 12.82 9.55
CA VAL A 60 2.56 13.62 8.67
C VAL A 60 4.05 13.35 8.92
N HIS A 61 4.39 12.68 10.02
CA HIS A 61 5.78 12.44 10.42
C HIS A 61 6.28 11.08 9.93
N GLU A 62 7.35 11.11 9.14
CA GLU A 62 7.91 9.93 8.47
C GLU A 62 8.28 8.79 9.45
N HIS A 63 8.86 9.12 10.61
CA HIS A 63 9.26 8.12 11.61
C HIS A 63 8.06 7.46 12.30
N GLU A 64 7.01 8.24 12.60
CA GLU A 64 5.76 7.72 13.16
C GLU A 64 5.08 6.78 12.17
N PHE A 65 5.06 7.16 10.89
CA PHE A 65 4.50 6.33 9.82
C PHE A 65 5.24 5.00 9.69
N ILE A 66 6.58 5.01 9.67
CA ILE A 66 7.39 3.79 9.54
C ILE A 66 7.18 2.86 10.75
N GLU A 67 7.14 3.39 11.96
CA GLU A 67 6.89 2.61 13.17
C GLU A 67 5.47 2.00 13.17
N THR A 68 4.50 2.78 12.69
CA THR A 68 3.12 2.31 12.53
C THR A 68 3.02 1.21 11.48
N ILE A 69 3.65 1.36 10.31
CA ILE A 69 3.75 0.32 9.27
C ILE A 69 4.38 -0.97 9.84
N SER A 70 5.43 -0.85 10.65
CA SER A 70 6.06 -1.99 11.33
C SER A 70 5.07 -2.72 12.24
N THR A 71 4.32 -1.97 13.05
CA THR A 71 3.26 -2.50 13.92
C THR A 71 2.17 -3.20 13.13
N MET A 72 1.63 -2.55 12.10
CA MET A 72 0.58 -3.10 11.23
C MET A 72 1.05 -4.34 10.48
N SER A 73 2.30 -4.36 10.02
CA SER A 73 2.90 -5.52 9.36
C SER A 73 2.97 -6.74 10.28
N LYS A 74 3.27 -6.54 11.57
CA LYS A 74 3.24 -7.62 12.58
C LYS A 74 1.82 -8.07 12.88
N PHE A 75 0.88 -7.13 13.01
CA PHE A 75 -0.53 -7.44 13.24
C PHE A 75 -1.11 -8.31 12.11
N VAL A 76 -0.96 -7.86 10.86
CA VAL A 76 -1.43 -8.58 9.66
C VAL A 76 -0.73 -9.94 9.48
N SER A 77 0.47 -10.11 10.02
CA SER A 77 1.17 -11.41 10.01
C SER A 77 0.65 -12.42 11.03
N LYS A 78 -0.02 -11.95 12.09
CA LYS A 78 -0.50 -12.81 13.18
C LYS A 78 -1.99 -13.09 13.09
N ILE A 79 -2.75 -12.14 12.56
CA ILE A 79 -4.20 -12.21 12.47
C ILE A 79 -4.60 -12.65 11.07
N ASP A 80 -5.44 -13.69 10.99
CA ASP A 80 -5.98 -14.17 9.72
C ASP A 80 -7.08 -13.23 9.22
N LEU A 81 -6.69 -12.32 8.31
CA LEU A 81 -7.58 -11.37 7.66
C LEU A 81 -8.29 -11.94 6.41
N ASP A 82 -8.14 -13.25 6.12
CA ASP A 82 -8.97 -13.96 5.15
C ASP A 82 -10.19 -14.62 5.81
N ALA A 83 -10.20 -14.74 7.15
CA ALA A 83 -11.31 -15.30 7.91
C ALA A 83 -12.46 -14.29 8.06
N PRO A 84 -13.69 -14.60 7.60
CA PRO A 84 -14.84 -13.69 7.67
C PRO A 84 -15.21 -13.26 9.10
N ASP A 85 -15.02 -14.13 10.09
CA ASP A 85 -15.31 -13.85 11.50
C ASP A 85 -14.34 -12.79 12.06
N THR A 86 -13.05 -12.88 11.70
CA THR A 86 -12.03 -11.88 12.06
C THR A 86 -12.38 -10.52 11.45
N ILE A 87 -12.73 -10.50 10.17
CA ILE A 87 -13.15 -9.27 9.48
C ILE A 87 -14.39 -8.67 10.15
N SER A 88 -15.40 -9.49 10.44
CA SER A 88 -16.62 -9.05 11.11
C SER A 88 -16.34 -8.49 12.51
N CYS A 89 -15.43 -9.11 13.27
CA CYS A 89 -15.00 -8.63 14.59
C CYS A 89 -14.33 -7.25 14.50
N LEU A 90 -13.39 -7.06 13.57
CA LEU A 90 -12.73 -5.77 13.37
C LEU A 90 -13.72 -4.69 12.91
N ILE A 91 -14.60 -5.00 11.97
CA ILE A 91 -15.61 -4.05 11.49
C ILE A 91 -16.63 -3.69 12.58
N ALA A 92 -17.07 -4.66 13.39
CA ALA A 92 -17.99 -4.40 14.51
C ALA A 92 -17.39 -3.47 15.59
N THR A 93 -16.07 -3.37 15.64
CA THR A 93 -15.33 -2.50 16.56
C THR A 93 -14.80 -1.22 15.91
N PHE A 94 -15.24 -0.93 14.68
CA PHE A 94 -14.90 0.30 13.98
C PHE A 94 -15.27 1.54 14.82
N PRO A 95 -14.36 2.52 14.99
CA PRO A 95 -14.63 3.68 15.84
C PRO A 95 -15.84 4.50 15.36
N SER A 96 -16.81 4.72 16.24
CA SER A 96 -18.05 5.46 15.92
C SER A 96 -17.86 6.93 15.55
N LYS A 97 -16.71 7.53 15.94
CA LYS A 97 -16.32 8.91 15.63
C LYS A 97 -15.21 8.98 14.58
N TRP A 98 -15.11 7.98 13.70
CA TRP A 98 -14.12 8.00 12.62
C TRP A 98 -14.39 9.15 11.66
N GLU A 99 -13.39 10.00 11.43
CA GLU A 99 -13.47 11.09 10.47
C GLU A 99 -12.97 10.64 9.10
N GLY A 100 -13.71 11.01 8.04
CA GLY A 100 -13.44 10.57 6.68
C GLY A 100 -13.96 9.17 6.37
N LYS A 101 -13.54 8.63 5.22
CA LYS A 101 -13.96 7.30 4.75
C LYS A 101 -12.77 6.36 4.80
N PHE A 102 -12.93 5.24 5.50
CA PHE A 102 -11.98 4.15 5.44
C PHE A 102 -12.26 3.29 4.20
N GLU A 103 -11.29 3.23 3.28
CA GLU A 103 -11.40 2.48 2.01
C GLU A 103 -10.48 1.25 1.95
N GLY A 104 -10.00 0.84 3.12
CA GLY A 104 -9.07 -0.27 3.29
C GLY A 104 -7.64 0.19 3.55
N LEU A 105 -6.84 -0.73 4.11
CA LEU A 105 -5.42 -0.50 4.44
C LEU A 105 -4.58 -0.14 3.21
N GLN A 106 -4.92 -0.71 2.05
CA GLN A 106 -4.08 -0.57 0.86
C GLN A 106 -4.00 0.87 0.37
N GLU A 107 -5.10 1.62 0.38
CA GLU A 107 -5.12 3.03 -0.04
C GLU A 107 -4.39 3.93 0.97
N LEU A 108 -4.55 3.66 2.27
CA LEU A 108 -3.94 4.47 3.33
C LEU A 108 -2.41 4.48 3.27
N VAL A 109 -1.80 3.33 2.99
CA VAL A 109 -0.34 3.20 3.06
C VAL A 109 0.39 3.77 1.85
N LEU A 110 -0.32 4.12 0.77
CA LEU A 110 0.29 4.66 -0.46
C LEU A 110 1.07 5.96 -0.22
N VAL A 111 0.72 6.72 0.82
CA VAL A 111 1.47 7.93 1.20
C VAL A 111 2.95 7.63 1.48
N GLY A 112 3.27 6.44 1.98
CA GLY A 112 4.64 6.01 2.25
C GLY A 112 5.50 5.88 1.00
N LEU A 113 4.89 5.67 -0.18
CA LEU A 113 5.60 5.59 -1.46
C LEU A 113 6.16 6.94 -1.93
N ARG A 114 5.76 8.05 -1.29
CA ARG A 114 6.29 9.40 -1.55
C ARG A 114 7.65 9.63 -0.89
N SER A 115 8.03 8.80 0.07
CA SER A 115 9.27 8.93 0.84
C SER A 115 10.31 7.90 0.39
N ALA A 116 11.57 8.32 0.32
CA ALA A 116 12.68 7.41 0.09
C ALA A 116 12.91 6.44 1.26
N THR A 117 12.73 6.92 2.49
CA THR A 117 12.93 6.14 3.72
C THR A 117 11.79 5.14 3.94
N ALA A 118 10.55 5.56 3.69
CA ALA A 118 9.37 4.74 3.91
C ALA A 118 9.01 3.84 2.71
N TRP A 119 9.62 4.04 1.53
CA TRP A 119 9.35 3.27 0.32
C TRP A 119 9.41 1.76 0.56
N GLU A 120 10.54 1.28 1.08
CA GLU A 120 10.81 -0.14 1.22
C GLU A 120 9.89 -0.82 2.26
N PRO A 121 9.70 -0.26 3.48
CA PRO A 121 8.68 -0.75 4.40
C PRO A 121 7.27 -0.78 3.81
N THR A 122 6.89 0.26 3.06
CA THR A 122 5.56 0.39 2.47
C THR A 122 5.32 -0.65 1.38
N ILE A 123 6.27 -0.82 0.46
CA ILE A 123 6.19 -1.84 -0.60
C ILE A 123 6.09 -3.24 -0.01
N LYS A 124 6.91 -3.57 1.01
CA LYS A 124 6.83 -4.87 1.69
C LYS A 124 5.48 -5.10 2.38
N PHE A 125 4.90 -4.05 2.96
CA PHE A 125 3.58 -4.14 3.55
C PHE A 125 2.49 -4.32 2.50
N LEU A 126 2.54 -3.58 1.39
CA LEU A 126 1.64 -3.77 0.24
C LEU A 126 1.74 -5.18 -0.35
N ASP A 127 2.94 -5.75 -0.47
CA ASP A 127 3.14 -7.13 -0.93
C ASP A 127 2.51 -8.15 0.02
N LYS A 128 2.49 -7.87 1.32
CA LYS A 128 1.77 -8.68 2.31
C LYS A 128 0.25 -8.54 2.14
N LEU A 129 -0.26 -7.33 1.97
CA LEU A 129 -1.68 -7.08 1.74
C LEU A 129 -2.17 -7.74 0.45
N ASN A 130 -1.39 -7.73 -0.64
CA ASN A 130 -1.73 -8.34 -1.92
C ASN A 130 -1.89 -9.89 -1.86
N ARG A 131 -1.44 -10.54 -0.78
CA ARG A 131 -1.66 -11.98 -0.56
C ARG A 131 -3.04 -12.30 0.01
N LEU A 132 -3.71 -11.30 0.59
CA LEU A 132 -5.01 -11.44 1.24
C LEU A 132 -6.15 -11.24 0.25
N LYS A 133 -7.31 -11.81 0.55
CA LYS A 133 -8.54 -11.64 -0.22
C LYS A 133 -9.11 -10.23 -0.06
N ASP A 134 -9.98 -9.87 -0.99
CA ASP A 134 -10.74 -8.63 -0.92
C ASP A 134 -11.61 -8.63 0.34
N SER A 135 -11.59 -7.51 1.07
CA SER A 135 -12.43 -7.29 2.24
C SER A 135 -12.54 -5.80 2.54
N ASP A 136 -13.47 -5.42 3.40
CA ASP A 136 -13.63 -4.04 3.86
C ASP A 136 -12.40 -3.52 4.63
N ILE A 137 -11.56 -4.43 5.14
CA ILE A 137 -10.31 -4.08 5.84
C ILE A 137 -9.14 -3.86 4.87
N ILE A 138 -9.02 -4.70 3.84
CA ILE A 138 -7.88 -4.65 2.92
C ILE A 138 -8.12 -3.66 1.77
N GLY A 139 -9.37 -3.57 1.29
CA GLY A 139 -9.76 -2.98 0.02
C GLY A 139 -10.28 -4.05 -0.93
N SER A 140 -10.98 -3.64 -2.00
CA SER A 140 -11.60 -4.58 -2.95
C SER A 140 -11.69 -4.04 -4.37
N GLY A 141 -11.88 -4.96 -5.32
CA GLY A 141 -12.24 -4.65 -6.71
C GLY A 141 -11.17 -3.91 -7.51
N ASP A 142 -11.65 -3.11 -8.47
CA ASP A 142 -10.81 -2.46 -9.47
C ASP A 142 -9.86 -1.41 -8.88
N SER A 143 -10.30 -0.65 -7.86
CA SER A 143 -9.44 0.30 -7.15
C SER A 143 -8.22 -0.40 -6.55
N ARG A 144 -8.46 -1.49 -5.82
CA ARG A 144 -7.39 -2.28 -5.20
C ARG A 144 -6.40 -2.79 -6.25
N LEU A 145 -6.91 -3.39 -7.32
CA LEU A 145 -6.07 -3.92 -8.40
C LEU A 145 -5.23 -2.83 -9.08
N LEU A 146 -5.86 -1.70 -9.42
CA LEU A 146 -5.18 -0.59 -10.08
C LEU A 146 -4.09 0.00 -9.19
N THR A 147 -4.41 0.26 -7.92
CA THR A 147 -3.46 0.76 -6.93
C THR A 147 -2.28 -0.18 -6.78
N SER A 148 -2.51 -1.49 -6.66
CA SER A 148 -1.43 -2.49 -6.60
C SER A 148 -0.57 -2.46 -7.86
N LEU A 149 -1.16 -2.32 -9.05
CA LEU A 149 -0.41 -2.25 -10.30
C LEU A 149 0.42 -0.97 -10.40
N ILE A 150 -0.17 0.20 -10.12
CA ILE A 150 0.50 1.51 -10.23
C ILE A 150 1.61 1.66 -9.18
N ALA A 151 1.37 1.25 -7.93
CA ALA A 151 2.37 1.26 -6.87
C ALA A 151 3.64 0.47 -7.25
N ASN A 152 3.46 -0.60 -8.03
CA ASN A 152 4.54 -1.49 -8.44
C ASN A 152 5.16 -1.14 -9.79
N PHE A 153 4.52 -0.26 -10.57
CA PHE A 153 4.93 0.01 -11.94
C PHE A 153 6.37 0.57 -12.03
N PRO A 154 6.80 1.54 -11.19
CA PRO A 154 8.18 2.02 -11.22
C PRO A 154 9.20 0.91 -10.95
N ARG A 155 8.96 0.03 -9.96
CA ARG A 155 9.89 -1.05 -9.62
C ARG A 155 9.95 -2.14 -10.70
N PHE A 156 8.84 -2.40 -11.39
CA PHE A 156 8.80 -3.32 -12.52
C PHE A 156 9.62 -2.81 -13.72
N LEU A 157 9.46 -1.52 -14.05
CA LEU A 157 10.26 -0.88 -15.09
C LEU A 157 11.74 -0.86 -14.74
N HIS A 158 12.06 -0.53 -13.50
CA HIS A 158 13.43 -0.54 -13.00
C HIS A 158 14.06 -1.94 -13.07
N ALA A 159 13.32 -2.99 -12.71
CA ALA A 159 13.80 -4.37 -12.80
C ALA A 159 14.13 -4.79 -14.24
N LEU A 160 13.33 -4.35 -15.22
CA LEU A 160 13.61 -4.56 -16.65
C LEU A 160 14.84 -3.77 -17.12
N ASP A 161 14.99 -2.52 -16.66
CA ASP A 161 16.13 -1.66 -16.97
C ASP A 161 17.46 -2.29 -16.49
N GLN A 162 17.44 -2.78 -15.25
CA GLN A 162 18.57 -3.48 -14.61
C GLN A 162 18.74 -4.93 -15.10
N LYS A 163 17.84 -5.43 -15.95
CA LYS A 163 17.79 -6.83 -16.43
C LYS A 163 17.83 -7.85 -15.27
N LYS A 164 17.20 -7.50 -14.14
CA LYS A 164 17.22 -8.28 -12.91
C LYS A 164 15.80 -8.40 -12.35
N ILE A 165 15.12 -9.48 -12.73
CA ILE A 165 13.84 -9.87 -12.12
C ILE A 165 14.18 -10.68 -10.86
N THR A 166 13.97 -10.08 -9.69
CA THR A 166 14.14 -10.77 -8.40
C THR A 166 12.91 -11.63 -8.09
N LEU A 167 13.06 -12.55 -7.14
CA LEU A 167 11.93 -13.36 -6.65
C LEU A 167 10.77 -12.50 -6.14
N GLU A 168 11.07 -11.38 -5.48
CA GLU A 168 10.05 -10.46 -4.97
C GLU A 168 9.24 -9.81 -6.11
N ILE A 169 9.90 -9.44 -7.22
CA ILE A 169 9.24 -8.90 -8.41
C ILE A 169 8.40 -9.97 -9.11
N GLU A 170 8.93 -11.19 -9.21
CA GLU A 170 8.21 -12.33 -9.77
C GLU A 170 6.93 -12.60 -8.98
N GLU A 171 7.03 -12.74 -7.66
CA GLU A 171 5.88 -12.99 -6.77
C GLU A 171 4.85 -11.87 -6.85
N ALA A 172 5.27 -10.60 -6.84
CA ALA A 172 4.37 -9.47 -6.99
C ALA A 172 3.61 -9.49 -8.33
N CYS A 173 4.30 -9.82 -9.43
CA CYS A 173 3.66 -9.96 -10.74
C CYS A 173 2.62 -11.07 -10.76
N LEU A 174 2.92 -12.23 -10.14
CA LEU A 174 2.00 -13.36 -10.06
C LEU A 174 0.78 -13.05 -9.20
N LEU A 175 0.97 -12.41 -8.03
CA LEU A 175 -0.12 -12.02 -7.14
C LEU A 175 -1.07 -11.01 -7.81
N ILE A 176 -0.53 -9.93 -8.36
CA ILE A 176 -1.34 -8.90 -9.04
C ILE A 176 -1.95 -9.47 -10.32
N GLY A 177 -1.27 -10.38 -11.02
CA GLY A 177 -1.81 -11.08 -12.19
C GLY A 177 -2.98 -12.01 -11.85
N ASN A 178 -2.94 -12.67 -10.70
CA ASN A 178 -4.06 -13.46 -10.19
C ASN A 178 -5.24 -12.56 -9.80
N MET A 179 -4.99 -11.45 -9.09
CA MET A 179 -6.00 -10.44 -8.81
C MET A 179 -6.65 -9.91 -10.10
N ALA A 180 -5.86 -9.65 -11.14
CA ALA A 180 -6.37 -9.20 -12.43
C ALA A 180 -7.25 -10.26 -13.12
N THR A 181 -6.90 -11.54 -13.01
CA THR A 181 -7.73 -12.63 -13.54
C THR A 181 -9.08 -12.71 -12.81
N ASN A 182 -9.05 -12.62 -11.47
CA ASN A 182 -10.26 -12.66 -10.64
C ASN A 182 -11.20 -11.47 -10.88
N ASN A 183 -10.64 -10.29 -11.19
CA ASN A 183 -11.41 -9.09 -11.55
C ASN A 183 -11.77 -9.01 -13.05
N GLY A 184 -11.63 -10.11 -13.82
CA GLY A 184 -12.03 -10.14 -15.23
C GLY A 184 -11.14 -9.32 -16.17
N LYS A 185 -9.88 -9.06 -15.80
CA LYS A 185 -8.89 -8.30 -16.59
C LYS A 185 -7.70 -9.18 -17.04
N PRO A 186 -7.93 -10.21 -17.88
CA PRO A 186 -6.89 -11.16 -18.29
C PRO A 186 -5.78 -10.54 -19.16
N GLY A 187 -6.00 -9.36 -19.74
CA GLY A 187 -4.96 -8.60 -20.46
C GLY A 187 -3.79 -8.23 -19.53
N ILE A 188 -4.12 -7.64 -18.38
CA ILE A 188 -3.15 -7.26 -17.34
C ILE A 188 -2.45 -8.51 -16.80
N ALA A 189 -3.21 -9.57 -16.51
CA ALA A 189 -2.65 -10.83 -16.02
C ALA A 189 -1.59 -11.41 -16.98
N ARG A 190 -1.86 -11.41 -18.30
CA ARG A 190 -0.90 -11.89 -19.31
C ARG A 190 0.37 -11.06 -19.37
N ILE A 191 0.25 -9.74 -19.25
CA ILE A 191 1.39 -8.82 -19.21
C ILE A 191 2.25 -9.13 -17.99
N LEU A 192 1.68 -9.18 -16.79
CA LEU A 192 2.43 -9.44 -15.56
C LEU A 192 3.05 -10.84 -15.54
N ASN A 193 2.34 -11.86 -16.01
CA ASN A 193 2.89 -13.21 -16.16
C ASN A 193 4.08 -13.27 -17.15
N SER A 194 4.08 -12.41 -18.16
CA SER A 194 5.19 -12.30 -19.12
C SER A 194 6.40 -11.61 -18.51
N LEU A 195 6.18 -10.60 -17.64
CA LEU A 195 7.23 -9.95 -16.87
C LEU A 195 7.87 -10.92 -15.86
N ALA A 196 7.04 -11.64 -15.08
CA ALA A 196 7.48 -12.66 -14.14
C ALA A 196 8.41 -13.69 -14.80
N LYS A 197 8.10 -14.10 -16.04
CA LYS A 197 8.89 -15.07 -16.81
C LYS A 197 10.04 -14.44 -17.61
N ASN A 198 10.35 -13.16 -17.38
CA ASN A 198 11.36 -12.38 -18.10
C ASN A 198 11.25 -12.46 -19.64
N ARG A 199 10.02 -12.38 -20.16
CA ARG A 199 9.71 -12.55 -21.60
C ARG A 199 9.63 -11.24 -22.39
N PHE A 200 9.76 -10.09 -21.75
CA PHE A 200 9.76 -8.80 -22.43
C PHE A 200 11.10 -8.51 -23.09
N ARG A 201 11.06 -8.12 -24.36
CA ARG A 201 12.27 -7.79 -25.14
C ARG A 201 12.84 -6.42 -24.76
N SER A 202 11.99 -5.49 -24.32
CA SER A 202 12.40 -4.14 -23.94
C SER A 202 11.48 -3.55 -22.88
N LYS A 203 12.03 -2.64 -22.07
CA LYS A 203 11.28 -1.82 -21.10
C LYS A 203 10.14 -1.05 -21.78
N LYS A 204 10.40 -0.49 -22.98
CA LYS A 204 9.42 0.28 -23.76
C LYS A 204 8.21 -0.56 -24.17
N ASP A 205 8.42 -1.81 -24.57
CA ASP A 205 7.34 -2.73 -24.95
C ASP A 205 6.44 -3.05 -23.76
N PHE A 206 7.03 -3.38 -22.60
CA PHE A 206 6.29 -3.58 -21.35
C PHE A 206 5.48 -2.33 -20.95
N LEU A 207 6.11 -1.15 -21.01
CA LEU A 207 5.49 0.13 -20.67
C LEU A 207 4.24 0.41 -21.52
N VAL A 208 4.36 0.33 -22.85
CA VAL A 208 3.26 0.62 -23.79
C VAL A 208 2.11 -0.38 -23.63
N GLN A 209 2.42 -1.67 -23.50
CA GLN A 209 1.39 -2.70 -23.32
C GLN A 209 0.64 -2.52 -22.00
N THR A 210 1.36 -2.23 -20.91
CA THR A 210 0.77 -2.03 -19.58
C THR A 210 -0.13 -0.80 -19.56
N ILE A 211 0.33 0.34 -20.09
CA ILE A 211 -0.48 1.58 -20.15
C ILE A 211 -1.73 1.38 -21.02
N SER A 212 -1.60 0.72 -22.18
CA SER A 212 -2.74 0.41 -23.04
C SER A 212 -3.79 -0.42 -22.30
N SER A 213 -3.35 -1.45 -21.56
CA SER A 213 -4.25 -2.30 -20.78
C SER A 213 -4.86 -1.59 -19.57
N ILE A 214 -4.14 -0.66 -18.92
CA ILE A 214 -4.70 0.15 -17.83
C ILE A 214 -5.82 1.04 -18.38
N ARG A 215 -5.53 1.76 -19.47
CA ARG A 215 -6.50 2.66 -20.11
C ARG A 215 -7.76 1.93 -20.54
N SER A 216 -7.63 0.77 -21.17
CA SER A 216 -8.80 0.01 -21.64
C SER A 216 -9.64 -0.56 -20.50
N SER A 217 -9.06 -0.76 -19.31
CA SER A 217 -9.70 -1.55 -18.25
C SER A 217 -10.15 -0.73 -17.04
N PHE A 218 -9.66 0.49 -16.86
CA PHE A 218 -9.95 1.33 -15.69
C PHE A 218 -10.35 2.77 -16.03
N PHE A 219 -10.08 3.25 -17.25
CA PHE A 219 -10.36 4.65 -17.60
C PHE A 219 -11.71 4.78 -18.32
N PRO A 220 -12.45 5.87 -18.07
CA PRO A 220 -12.04 7.09 -17.36
C PRO A 220 -12.21 7.07 -15.83
N GLU A 221 -12.90 6.06 -15.27
CA GLU A 221 -13.34 6.04 -13.86
C GLU A 221 -12.20 6.27 -12.86
N TYR A 222 -11.07 5.58 -13.05
CA TYR A 222 -9.94 5.66 -12.14
C TYR A 222 -8.75 6.48 -12.67
N GLU A 223 -8.95 7.26 -13.73
CA GLU A 223 -7.88 8.05 -14.35
C GLU A 223 -7.25 9.04 -13.36
N SER A 224 -8.09 9.76 -12.62
CA SER A 224 -7.62 10.74 -11.64
C SER A 224 -6.87 10.08 -10.48
N GLN A 225 -7.35 8.94 -9.98
CA GLN A 225 -6.68 8.22 -8.89
C GLN A 225 -5.28 7.73 -9.34
N ALA A 226 -5.19 7.13 -10.53
CA ALA A 226 -3.91 6.67 -11.07
C ALA A 226 -2.91 7.83 -11.26
N LEU A 227 -3.40 8.97 -11.76
CA LEU A 227 -2.56 10.16 -11.96
C LEU A 227 -2.08 10.75 -10.63
N ILE A 228 -2.97 10.92 -9.65
CA ILE A 228 -2.61 11.43 -8.32
C ILE A 228 -1.55 10.54 -7.67
N LEU A 229 -1.71 9.21 -7.77
CA LEU A 229 -0.74 8.26 -7.23
C LEU A 229 0.62 8.37 -7.93
N LEU A 230 0.66 8.39 -9.27
CA LEU A 230 1.91 8.57 -10.01
C LEU A 230 2.59 9.90 -9.70
N LEU A 231 1.85 11.01 -9.68
CA LEU A 231 2.40 12.32 -9.34
C LEU A 231 2.99 12.33 -7.93
N SER A 232 2.40 11.58 -7.00
CA SER A 232 2.93 11.47 -5.65
C SER A 232 4.32 10.82 -5.57
N PHE A 233 4.67 9.93 -6.50
CA PHE A 233 5.99 9.30 -6.55
C PHE A 233 7.08 10.29 -6.98
N LEU A 234 6.73 11.40 -7.64
CA LEU A 234 7.70 12.43 -8.05
C LEU A 234 8.29 13.18 -6.85
N SER A 235 7.64 13.14 -5.69
CA SER A 235 8.17 13.68 -4.43
C SER A 235 9.27 12.81 -3.81
N ASN A 236 9.47 11.58 -4.31
CA ASN A 236 10.43 10.64 -3.74
C ASN A 236 11.89 11.06 -3.99
N LYS A 237 12.74 10.98 -2.97
CA LYS A 237 14.16 11.34 -3.08
C LYS A 237 14.98 10.29 -3.83
N LEU A 238 14.48 9.06 -4.02
CA LEU A 238 15.13 8.03 -4.83
C LEU A 238 15.07 8.40 -6.32
N GLY A 239 16.24 8.60 -6.94
CA GLY A 239 16.35 9.07 -8.32
C GLY A 239 15.68 8.14 -9.34
N TRP A 240 15.84 6.82 -9.18
CA TRP A 240 15.28 5.84 -10.11
C TRP A 240 13.75 5.82 -10.11
N ILE A 241 13.10 6.04 -8.95
CA ILE A 241 11.63 6.10 -8.86
C ILE A 241 11.09 7.25 -9.69
N LYS A 242 11.70 8.44 -9.56
CA LYS A 242 11.31 9.62 -10.33
C LYS A 242 11.50 9.39 -11.83
N LEU A 243 12.63 8.81 -12.24
CA LEU A 243 12.91 8.54 -13.65
C LEU A 243 11.89 7.58 -14.26
N GLU A 244 11.60 6.45 -13.61
CA GLU A 244 10.62 5.50 -14.13
C GLU A 244 9.20 6.07 -14.10
N THR A 245 8.85 6.85 -13.07
CA THR A 245 7.54 7.53 -12.98
C THR A 245 7.36 8.56 -14.10
N LEU A 246 8.38 9.38 -14.39
CA LEU A 246 8.34 10.31 -15.52
C LEU A 246 8.21 9.58 -16.85
N GLY A 247 8.91 8.45 -17.01
CA GLY A 247 8.75 7.58 -18.19
C GLY A 247 7.34 7.05 -18.36
N ILE A 248 6.62 6.75 -17.27
CA ILE A 248 5.19 6.38 -17.31
C ILE A 248 4.35 7.54 -17.80
N LEU A 249 4.54 8.73 -17.22
CA LEU A 249 3.75 9.93 -17.54
C LEU A 249 3.98 10.42 -18.98
N GLU A 250 5.20 10.26 -19.52
CA GLU A 250 5.58 10.69 -20.88
C GLU A 250 4.78 10.00 -21.98
N VAL A 251 4.36 8.75 -21.77
CA VAL A 251 3.61 7.94 -22.76
C VAL A 251 2.12 8.38 -22.86
N ARG A 252 1.84 9.64 -22.50
CA ARG A 252 0.49 10.23 -22.40
C ARG A 252 -0.42 9.35 -21.56
N PHE A 253 0.07 8.99 -20.38
CA PHE A 253 -0.73 8.29 -19.38
C PHE A 253 -2.06 9.02 -19.09
N PRO A 254 -2.11 10.36 -18.98
CA PRO A 254 -3.37 11.08 -19.01
C PRO A 254 -3.79 11.37 -20.46
N LEU A 255 -5.03 11.05 -20.81
CA LEU A 255 -5.65 11.56 -22.04
C LEU A 255 -6.91 12.33 -21.69
N ARG A 256 -6.67 13.55 -21.23
CA ARG A 256 -7.38 14.68 -21.82
C ARG A 256 -6.36 15.50 -22.59
N GLU A 257 -6.57 15.63 -23.89
CA GLU A 257 -6.21 16.89 -24.53
C GLU A 257 -6.95 17.96 -23.73
N PHE A 258 -6.22 18.83 -23.05
CA PHE A 258 -6.80 20.07 -22.55
C PHE A 258 -7.19 20.87 -23.79
N ALA A 259 -8.42 20.65 -24.26
CA ALA A 259 -9.07 21.46 -25.28
C ALA A 259 -9.51 22.79 -24.68
#